data_AF-A0A536GY18-F1
#
_entry.id   AF-A0A536GY18-F1
#
_cell.length_a   1.000
_cell.length_b   1.000
_cell.length_c   1.000
_cell.angle_alpha   90.00
_cell.angle_beta   90.00
_cell.angle_gamma   90.00
#
_symmetry.space_group_name_H-M   'P 1'
#
loop_
_entity.id
_entity.type
_entity.pdbx_description
1 polymer ?
#
loop_
_entity_poly.entity_id
_entity_poly.type
_entity_poly.pdbx_seq_one_letter_code
_entity_poly.pdbx_strand_id
1 'polypeptide(L)'
;MAQPEPTPRDQTKPLHEPDVDKGGIGRSLRDVILGGQDGLVNVLGLVLGVAAATAQLRIIVAAALAATFSESIAMGGVMYTSALAERDYYLA
;
A
#
# COMPACT_ATOMS: atom_id res chain seq x y z
N MET A 1 32.13 52.45 20.11
CA MET A 1 31.19 51.91 19.12
C MET A 1 31.52 50.43 18.97
N ALA A 2 30.80 49.56 19.68
CA ALA A 2 31.00 48.11 19.63
C ALA A 2 30.13 47.53 18.52
N GLN A 3 30.73 46.74 17.63
CA GLN A 3 30.00 45.96 16.64
C GLN A 3 29.37 44.76 17.37
N PRO A 4 28.06 44.45 17.19
CA PRO A 4 27.48 43.25 17.78
C PRO A 4 27.95 42.01 17.01
N GLU A 5 28.39 41.00 17.75
CA GLU A 5 28.78 39.68 17.24
C GLU A 5 27.62 39.02 16.49
N PRO A 6 27.86 38.30 15.38
CA PRO A 6 26.83 37.54 14.69
C PRO A 6 26.46 36.31 15.53
N THR A 7 25.23 36.30 16.04
CA THR A 7 24.62 35.16 16.71
C THR A 7 24.71 33.92 15.80
N PRO A 8 25.29 32.80 16.24
CA PRO A 8 25.18 31.54 15.52
C PRO A 8 23.70 31.19 15.42
N ARG A 9 23.17 31.19 14.20
CA ARG A 9 21.81 30.69 13.95
C ARG A 9 21.82 29.22 14.28
N ASP A 10 21.23 28.89 15.42
CA ASP A 10 20.92 27.53 15.85
C ASP A 10 20.28 26.81 14.67
N GLN A 11 20.97 25.76 14.24
CA GLN A 11 20.68 25.01 13.05
C GLN A 11 19.27 24.46 13.20
N THR A 12 18.41 24.85 12.26
CA THR A 12 17.09 24.31 12.03
C THR A 12 17.11 22.80 12.27
N LYS A 13 16.61 22.37 13.43
CA LYS A 13 16.24 20.98 13.69
C LYS A 13 15.22 20.64 12.60
N PRO A 14 15.54 19.79 11.62
CA PRO A 14 14.55 19.43 10.62
C PRO A 14 13.40 18.74 11.35
N LEU A 15 12.21 19.33 11.31
CA LEU A 15 10.96 18.81 11.90
C LEU A 15 10.43 17.57 11.16
N HIS A 16 11.25 16.96 10.32
CA HIS A 16 10.93 15.76 9.59
C HIS A 16 11.94 14.69 10.03
N GLU A 17 11.65 14.07 11.18
CA GLU A 17 12.11 12.72 11.41
C GLU A 17 11.43 11.89 10.32
N PRO A 18 12.17 11.37 9.32
CA PRO A 18 11.61 10.34 8.46
C PRO A 18 11.18 9.23 9.42
N ASP A 19 9.90 8.89 9.40
CA ASP A 19 9.41 7.72 10.10
C ASP A 19 10.10 6.54 9.43
N VAL A 20 11.28 6.19 9.95
CA VAL A 20 12.03 5.00 9.58
C VAL A 20 11.20 3.87 10.15
N ASP A 21 10.12 3.56 9.43
CA ASP A 21 9.37 2.33 9.49
C ASP A 21 10.41 1.21 9.41
N LYS A 22 10.83 0.76 10.59
CA LYS A 22 11.77 -0.34 10.74
C LYS A 22 11.22 -1.48 9.91
N GLY A 23 11.95 -1.87 8.86
CA GLY A 23 11.62 -2.92 7.90
C GLY A 23 11.38 -4.26 8.59
N GLY A 24 10.20 -4.38 9.18
CA GLY A 24 9.82 -5.43 10.11
C GLY A 24 8.33 -5.69 10.00
N ILE A 25 7.91 -6.77 10.65
CA ILE A 25 6.61 -7.44 10.58
C ILE A 25 5.41 -6.47 10.50
N GLY A 26 5.51 -5.26 11.08
CA GLY A 26 4.50 -4.19 10.99
C GLY A 26 4.19 -3.70 9.57
N ARG A 27 5.18 -3.52 8.68
CA ARG A 27 4.93 -3.11 7.29
C ARG A 27 4.18 -4.19 6.51
N SER A 28 4.65 -5.43 6.62
CA SER A 28 4.00 -6.58 5.97
C SER A 28 2.58 -6.84 6.50
N LEU A 29 2.34 -6.67 7.80
CA LEU A 29 0.99 -6.74 8.37
C LEU A 29 0.09 -5.60 7.85
N ARG A 30 0.61 -4.37 7.79
CA ARG A 30 -0.16 -3.21 7.30
C ARG A 30 -0.53 -3.39 5.83
N ASP A 31 0.39 -3.88 5.02
CA ASP A 31 0.21 -4.19 3.61
C ASP A 31 -0.85 -5.28 3.39
N VAL A 32 -0.84 -6.31 4.23
CA VAL A 32 -1.86 -7.38 4.21
C VAL A 32 -3.22 -6.85 4.66
N ILE A 33 -3.29 -5.96 5.64
CA ILE A 33 -4.57 -5.39 6.12
C ILE A 33 -5.16 -4.42 5.09
N LEU A 34 -4.33 -3.53 4.53
CA LEU A 34 -4.76 -2.57 3.50
C LEU A 34 -5.17 -3.30 2.22
N GLY A 35 -4.35 -4.25 1.76
CA GLY A 35 -4.67 -5.07 0.60
C GLY A 35 -5.87 -5.99 0.84
N GLY A 36 -5.96 -6.61 2.03
CA GLY A 36 -7.10 -7.45 2.39
C GLY A 36 -8.41 -6.68 2.41
N GLN A 37 -8.42 -5.43 2.89
CA GLN A 37 -9.63 -4.61 2.92
C GLN A 37 -10.08 -4.20 1.52
N ASP A 38 -9.17 -3.71 0.68
CA ASP A 38 -9.49 -3.30 -0.69
C ASP A 38 -9.88 -4.50 -1.57
N GLY A 39 -9.14 -5.61 -1.47
CA GLY A 39 -9.39 -6.83 -2.24
C GLY A 39 -10.69 -7.52 -1.82
N LEU A 40 -11.00 -7.57 -0.51
CA LEU A 40 -12.29 -8.12 -0.05
C LEU A 40 -13.46 -7.26 -0.55
N VAL A 41 -13.36 -5.94 -0.47
CA VAL A 41 -14.44 -5.04 -0.93
C VAL A 41 -14.63 -5.16 -2.44
N ASN A 42 -13.55 -5.20 -3.22
CA ASN A 42 -13.62 -5.35 -4.67
C ASN A 42 -14.25 -6.70 -5.08
N VAL A 43 -13.76 -7.82 -4.52
CA VAL A 43 -14.31 -9.15 -4.80
C VAL A 43 -15.77 -9.25 -4.38
N LEU A 44 -16.13 -8.75 -3.19
CA LEU A 44 -17.50 -8.82 -2.70
C LEU A 44 -18.45 -8.01 -3.60
N GLY A 45 -18.06 -6.79 -3.99
CA GLY A 45 -18.83 -5.96 -4.91
C GLY A 45 -19.07 -6.66 -6.25
N LEU A 46 -18.03 -7.27 -6.83
CA LEU A 46 -18.15 -8.04 -8.07
C LEU A 46 -19.08 -9.24 -7.90
N VAL A 47 -18.90 -10.05 -6.86
CA VAL A 47 -19.70 -11.26 -6.62
C VAL A 47 -21.17 -10.93 -6.40
N LEU A 48 -21.46 -9.85 -5.66
CA LEU A 48 -22.82 -9.36 -5.48
C LEU A 48 -23.42 -8.87 -6.81
N GLY A 49 -22.66 -8.16 -7.64
CA GLY A 49 -23.09 -7.75 -8.97
C GLY A 49 -23.41 -8.94 -9.89
N VAL A 50 -22.55 -9.96 -9.89
CA VAL A 50 -22.78 -11.20 -10.66
C VAL A 50 -24.00 -11.96 -10.13
N ALA A 51 -24.15 -12.07 -8.81
CA ALA A 51 -25.30 -12.72 -8.19
C ALA A 51 -26.63 -11.98 -8.46
N ALA A 52 -26.58 -10.65 -8.62
CA ALA A 52 -27.73 -9.87 -9.07
C ALA A 52 -28.08 -10.11 -10.54
N ALA A 53 -27.10 -10.47 -11.37
CA ALA A 53 -27.28 -10.69 -12.81
C ALA A 53 -27.67 -12.14 -13.19
N THR A 54 -27.33 -13.13 -12.36
CA THR A 54 -27.68 -14.54 -12.61
C THR A 54 -27.91 -15.34 -11.33
N ALA A 55 -28.83 -16.30 -11.37
CA ALA A 55 -29.06 -17.27 -10.30
C ALA A 55 -28.22 -18.56 -10.45
N GLN A 56 -27.39 -18.67 -11.48
CA GLN A 56 -26.61 -19.88 -11.73
C GLN A 56 -25.37 -19.93 -10.84
N LEU A 57 -25.44 -20.74 -9.78
CA LEU A 57 -24.37 -20.89 -8.79
C LEU A 57 -22.99 -21.18 -9.38
N ARG A 58 -22.91 -22.00 -10.45
CA ARG A 58 -21.64 -22.31 -11.12
C ARG A 58 -20.95 -21.05 -11.65
N ILE A 59 -21.72 -20.10 -12.19
CA ILE A 59 -21.19 -18.84 -12.71
C ILE A 59 -20.72 -17.95 -11.55
N ILE A 60 -21.53 -17.83 -10.50
CA ILE A 60 -21.20 -17.01 -9.32
C ILE A 60 -19.90 -17.50 -8.68
N VAL A 61 -19.76 -18.81 -8.46
CA VAL A 61 -18.57 -19.40 -7.83
C VAL A 61 -17.34 -19.26 -8.73
N ALA A 62 -17.48 -19.50 -10.05
CA ALA A 62 -16.38 -19.32 -10.99
C ALA A 62 -15.91 -17.86 -11.02
N ALA A 63 -16.83 -16.90 -11.04
CA ALA A 63 -16.53 -15.47 -11.00
C ALA A 63 -15.85 -15.07 -9.67
N ALA A 64 -16.34 -15.56 -8.53
CA ALA A 64 -15.76 -15.28 -7.22
C ALA A 64 -14.31 -15.76 -7.11
N LEU A 65 -14.03 -16.99 -7.55
CA LEU A 65 -12.69 -17.55 -7.55
C LEU A 65 -11.77 -16.78 -8.51
N ALA A 66 -12.21 -16.54 -9.74
CA ALA A 66 -11.44 -15.78 -10.73
C ALA A 66 -11.09 -14.38 -10.21
N ALA A 67 -12.06 -13.69 -9.61
CA ALA A 67 -11.87 -12.36 -9.05
C ALA A 67 -10.87 -12.35 -7.89
N THR A 68 -11.00 -13.31 -6.96
CA THR A 68 -10.11 -13.42 -5.80
C THR A 68 -8.66 -13.64 -6.22
N PHE A 69 -8.42 -14.54 -7.19
CA PHE A 69 -7.07 -14.78 -7.70
C PHE A 69 -6.53 -13.58 -8.47
N SER A 70 -7.36 -12.95 -9.30
CA SER A 70 -6.98 -11.75 -10.04
C SER A 70 -6.57 -10.61 -9.10
N GLU A 71 -7.35 -10.35 -8.06
CA GLU A 71 -7.07 -9.35 -7.02
C GLU A 71 -5.75 -9.64 -6.29
N SER A 72 -5.59 -10.88 -5.82
CA SER A 72 -4.39 -11.30 -5.09
C SER A 72 -3.11 -11.09 -5.93
N ILE A 73 -3.17 -11.41 -7.22
CA ILE A 73 -2.04 -11.21 -8.15
C ILE A 73 -1.79 -9.72 -8.39
N ALA A 74 -2.84 -8.92 -8.59
CA ALA A 74 -2.71 -7.48 -8.82
C ALA A 74 -2.02 -6.79 -7.64
N MET A 75 -2.48 -7.05 -6.41
CA MET A 75 -1.86 -6.47 -5.21
C MET A 75 -0.43 -6.94 -4.99
N GLY A 76 -0.17 -8.24 -5.15
CA GLY A 76 1.19 -8.77 -5.05
C GLY A 76 2.15 -8.15 -6.07
N GLY A 77 1.69 -7.96 -7.32
CA GLY A 77 2.45 -7.31 -8.38
C GLY A 77 2.75 -5.84 -8.07
N VAL A 78 1.73 -5.09 -7.62
CA VAL A 78 1.89 -3.67 -7.23
C VAL A 78 2.93 -3.52 -6.14
N MET A 79 2.88 -4.37 -5.10
CA MET A 79 3.88 -4.34 -4.03
C MET A 79 5.29 -4.65 -4.51
N TYR A 80 5.46 -5.63 -5.39
CA TYR A 80 6.76 -5.96 -5.97
C TYR A 80 7.34 -4.77 -6.77
N THR A 81 6.53 -4.16 -7.64
CA THR A 81 6.99 -3.02 -8.44
C THR A 81 7.31 -1.80 -7.59
N SER A 82 6.54 -1.57 -6.53
CA SER A 82 6.76 -0.46 -5.60
C SER A 82 8.06 -0.64 -4.82
N ALA A 83 8.32 -1.86 -4.33
CA ALA A 83 9.56 -2.20 -3.66
C ALA A 83 10.78 -2.07 -4.59
N LEU A 84 10.64 -2.46 -5.86
CA LEU A 84 11.71 -2.30 -6.85
C LEU A 84 11.99 -0.83 -7.14
N ALA A 85 10.94 -0.01 -7.33
CA ALA A 85 11.07 1.42 -7.56
C ALA A 85 11.70 2.15 -6.36
N GLU A 86 11.31 1.80 -5.14
CA GLU A 86 11.89 2.36 -3.92
C GLU A 86 13.37 2.01 -3.82
N ARG A 87 13.75 0.75 -4.08
CA ARG A 87 15.15 0.32 -4.13
C ARG A 87 15.95 1.11 -5.16
N ASP A 88 15.44 1.24 -6.38
CA ASP A 88 16.15 1.92 -7.45
C ASP A 88 16.27 3.43 -7.19
N TYR A 89 15.29 4.05 -6.53
CA TYR A 89 15.34 5.45 -6.11
C TYR A 89 16.42 5.71 -5.04
N TYR A 90 16.59 4.81 -4.07
CA TYR A 90 17.58 4.97 -3.01
C TYR A 90 19.01 4.55 -3.39
N LEU A 91 19.17 3.78 -4.47
CA LEU A 91 20.48 3.36 -4.99
C LEU A 91 21.02 4.24 -6.12
N ALA A 92 20.22 5.21 -6.61
CA ALA A 92 20.60 6.20 -7.62
C ALA A 92 21.18 7.48 -6.99
#